data_AF-A0A7X7YVB7-F1
#
_entry.id   AF-A0A7X7YVB7-F1
#
_cell.length_a   1.000
_cell.length_b   1.000
_cell.length_c   1.000
_cell.angle_alpha   90.00
_cell.angle_beta   90.00
_cell.angle_gamma   90.00
#
_symmetry.space_group_name_H-M   'P 1'
#
loop_
_entity.id
_entity.type
_entity.pdbx_description
1 polymer ?
#
loop_
_entity_poly.entity_id
_entity_poly.type
_entity_poly.pdbx_seq_one_letter_code
_entity_poly.pdbx_strand_id
1 'polypeptide(L)'
;MRCVPGLLVLCVPVLGLVSTLALGTEFAGGTGDPGDPYLVATCEQLIQIGQDPNLLDRHFAMVEDLDMDPNSPRGCIFTQAVIAPDTDPEHDDFQGMVFTGSFDGRGHAIRHLTIQSDEGDFLGLFGRVGKKAMIRDLALENVRIGSSGYCLAGLVAFSRGCISHCRVAGQISGSGEWCSCLGLLAGRAWGRIDRCDAEGTIDCASVSRGGYFGLLVGQNSAHMTDCTSAGAITGGAMCYVVGGLVGDNLGSIADCRSECHMIMHSMYGGTGRYGGLVGSNGGPICRSRAIGDISCRKYSKYVGGLAGYSSGVVQACYADVEISGECAVNYFGGLAGINCGHLTHAYARGNVTASLGVGGLAGENWGNINQCYATGQAVADKESWIPVGGLVGDGRMGRTTSSFWDVQTSGIAGSEGGTGLGTLNMQSAEVFLNAGWDFVQERANGTADVWSMPKDGGYPTLAVFSDGCQPHPLEGSGTPDDPYRIATAEDLGAICRHDITACYCCTHDFPEISGIIAADRFRTTRTVCRAGQAT
;
A
#
# COMPACT_ATOMS: atom_id res chain seq x y z
N MET A 1 -13.21 -90.88 3.36
CA MET A 1 -12.16 -89.84 3.20
C MET A 1 -12.88 -88.50 3.19
N ARG A 2 -12.81 -87.80 4.33
CA ARG A 2 -12.13 -86.50 4.56
C ARG A 2 -13.06 -85.31 4.25
N CYS A 3 -13.54 -84.64 5.31
CA CYS A 3 -13.06 -83.33 5.83
C CYS A 3 -13.65 -82.18 4.99
N VAL A 4 -14.31 -81.16 5.54
CA VAL A 4 -13.89 -80.21 6.60
C VAL A 4 -15.15 -79.55 7.22
N PRO A 5 -15.15 -79.15 8.51
CA PRO A 5 -15.87 -77.96 8.94
C PRO A 5 -14.92 -76.90 9.52
N GLY A 6 -15.28 -75.63 9.30
CA GLY A 6 -14.48 -74.45 9.58
C GLY A 6 -14.30 -74.15 11.06
N LEU A 7 -13.18 -73.49 11.36
CA LEU A 7 -12.86 -72.93 12.66
C LEU A 7 -13.01 -71.41 12.58
N LEU A 8 -13.99 -70.88 13.31
CA LEU A 8 -14.10 -69.46 13.65
C LEU A 8 -12.89 -69.07 14.50
N VAL A 9 -12.19 -68.00 14.11
CA VAL A 9 -11.27 -67.29 15.00
C VAL A 9 -11.91 -65.95 15.34
N LEU A 10 -12.32 -65.79 16.60
CA LEU A 10 -12.68 -64.52 17.21
C LEU A 10 -11.41 -63.64 17.28
N CYS A 11 -11.38 -62.54 16.54
CA CYS A 11 -10.51 -61.40 16.85
C CYS A 11 -11.23 -60.51 17.87
N VAL A 12 -10.77 -60.53 19.12
CA VAL A 12 -11.15 -59.54 20.14
C VAL A 12 -10.38 -58.25 19.82
N PRO A 13 -11.05 -57.09 19.63
CA PRO A 13 -10.33 -55.83 19.51
C PRO A 13 -9.81 -55.45 20.89
N VAL A 14 -8.48 -55.40 21.04
CA VAL A 14 -7.85 -54.69 22.15
C VAL A 14 -8.07 -53.20 21.86
N LEU A 15 -9.14 -52.62 22.44
CA LEU A 15 -9.29 -51.17 22.55
C LEU A 15 -8.20 -50.67 23.51
N GLY A 16 -7.01 -50.44 22.97
CA GLY A 16 -6.03 -49.56 23.58
C GLY A 16 -6.53 -48.13 23.41
N LEU A 17 -7.18 -47.61 24.45
CA LEU A 17 -7.35 -46.16 24.63
C LEU A 17 -5.96 -45.57 24.82
N VAL A 18 -5.27 -45.25 23.72
CA VAL A 18 -4.16 -44.31 23.78
C VAL A 18 -4.82 -42.94 23.87
N SER A 19 -5.07 -42.49 25.10
CA SER A 19 -5.25 -41.06 25.33
C SER A 19 -3.89 -40.41 25.09
N THR A 20 -3.61 -40.03 23.84
CA THR A 20 -2.57 -39.05 23.56
C THR A 20 -3.07 -37.73 24.13
N LEU A 21 -2.76 -37.49 25.42
CA LEU A 21 -2.56 -36.14 25.91
C LEU A 21 -1.47 -35.55 25.04
N ALA A 22 -1.86 -34.73 24.05
CA ALA A 22 -0.93 -33.83 23.40
C ALA A 22 -0.48 -32.86 24.50
N LEU A 23 0.64 -33.17 25.15
CA LEU A 23 1.34 -32.21 25.99
C LEU A 23 1.79 -31.09 25.04
N GLY A 24 1.04 -29.97 25.03
CA GLY A 24 1.49 -28.74 24.38
C GLY A 24 2.88 -28.38 24.91
N THR A 25 3.74 -27.87 24.05
CA THR A 25 5.05 -27.36 24.49
C THR A 25 4.82 -26.20 25.47
N GLU A 26 5.50 -26.23 26.61
CA GLU A 26 5.43 -25.14 27.57
C GLU A 26 6.16 -23.92 26.99
N PHE A 27 5.55 -22.74 27.08
CA PHE A 27 6.21 -21.48 26.70
C PHE A 27 7.41 -21.21 27.62
N ALA A 28 8.37 -20.40 27.17
CA ALA A 28 9.58 -20.12 27.95
C ALA A 28 9.33 -19.27 29.22
N GLY A 29 8.11 -18.73 29.36
CA GLY A 29 7.66 -17.96 30.50
C GLY A 29 6.38 -17.19 30.19
N GLY A 30 5.89 -16.42 31.17
CA GLY A 30 4.70 -15.60 31.07
C GLY A 30 3.39 -16.37 31.28
N THR A 31 2.31 -15.61 31.50
CA THR A 31 0.94 -16.13 31.72
C THR A 31 0.02 -15.89 30.51
N GLY A 32 0.49 -15.15 29.51
CA GLY A 32 -0.28 -14.81 28.31
C GLY A 32 -1.22 -13.62 28.51
N ASP A 33 -1.12 -12.94 29.66
CA ASP A 33 -1.84 -11.70 29.97
C ASP A 33 -1.13 -10.47 29.35
N PRO A 34 -1.82 -9.34 29.11
CA PRO A 34 -1.22 -8.17 28.46
C PRO A 34 0.05 -7.63 29.14
N GLY A 35 0.14 -7.75 30.47
CA GLY A 35 1.30 -7.30 31.26
C GLY A 35 2.38 -8.37 31.48
N ASP A 36 2.10 -9.61 31.07
CA ASP A 36 2.97 -10.78 31.27
C ASP A 36 2.77 -11.78 30.11
N PRO A 37 3.18 -11.39 28.88
CA PRO A 37 2.94 -12.18 27.67
C PRO A 37 3.72 -13.50 27.71
N TYR A 38 3.19 -14.52 27.02
CA TYR A 38 3.93 -15.76 26.81
C TYR A 38 5.22 -15.50 26.02
N LEU A 39 6.33 -16.07 26.50
CA LEU A 39 7.63 -15.95 25.87
C LEU A 39 7.84 -17.06 24.84
N VAL A 40 8.02 -16.67 23.57
CA VAL A 40 8.22 -17.57 22.45
C VAL A 40 9.71 -17.63 22.11
N ALA A 41 10.32 -18.80 22.33
CA ALA A 41 11.74 -19.08 22.14
C ALA A 41 12.02 -20.15 21.07
N THR A 42 11.00 -20.90 20.63
CA THR A 42 11.17 -21.96 19.61
C THR A 42 10.08 -21.96 18.55
N CYS A 43 10.37 -22.56 17.39
CA CYS A 43 9.40 -22.72 16.31
C CYS A 43 8.19 -23.57 16.74
N GLU A 44 8.38 -24.58 17.58
CA GLU A 44 7.29 -25.42 18.08
C GLU A 44 6.30 -24.62 18.95
N GLN A 45 6.81 -23.75 19.82
CA GLN A 45 5.97 -22.86 20.63
C GLN A 45 5.17 -21.89 19.77
N LEU A 46 5.76 -21.37 18.69
CA LEU A 46 5.06 -20.51 17.74
C LEU A 46 3.95 -21.27 16.99
N ILE A 47 4.25 -22.48 16.49
CA ILE A 47 3.29 -23.34 15.79
C ILE A 47 2.11 -23.71 16.71
N GLN A 48 2.38 -23.95 18.00
CA GLN A 48 1.34 -24.27 18.98
C GLN A 48 0.28 -23.17 19.11
N ILE A 49 0.62 -21.90 18.90
CA ILE A 49 -0.34 -20.78 18.96
C ILE A 49 -1.47 -21.00 17.93
N GLY A 50 -1.16 -21.53 16.74
CA GLY A 50 -2.16 -21.84 15.73
C GLY A 50 -2.93 -23.14 15.97
N GLN A 51 -2.38 -24.05 16.77
CA GLN A 51 -2.98 -25.37 17.04
C GLN A 51 -3.92 -25.37 18.25
N ASP A 52 -3.78 -24.43 19.18
CA ASP A 52 -4.66 -24.30 20.35
C ASP A 52 -5.56 -23.05 20.25
N PRO A 53 -6.87 -23.23 20.01
CA PRO A 53 -7.84 -22.15 19.99
C PRO A 53 -7.84 -21.24 21.23
N ASN A 54 -7.44 -21.76 22.40
CA ASN A 54 -7.41 -21.01 23.66
C ASN A 54 -6.23 -20.02 23.76
N LEU A 55 -5.33 -20.04 22.78
CA LEU A 55 -4.17 -19.16 22.70
C LEU A 55 -4.42 -17.95 21.78
N LEU A 56 -5.47 -17.96 20.95
CA LEU A 56 -5.69 -16.94 19.91
C LEU A 56 -6.12 -15.58 20.45
N ASP A 57 -6.50 -15.47 21.73
CA ASP A 57 -6.77 -14.21 22.43
C ASP A 57 -5.63 -13.77 23.36
N ARG A 58 -4.53 -14.54 23.43
CA ARG A 58 -3.41 -14.32 24.35
C ARG A 58 -2.31 -13.44 23.76
N HIS A 59 -1.44 -12.99 24.66
CA HIS A 59 -0.35 -12.07 24.35
C HIS A 59 0.98 -12.81 24.32
N PHE A 60 1.79 -12.52 23.30
CA PHE A 60 3.05 -13.21 23.00
C PHE A 60 4.18 -12.20 22.79
N ALA A 61 5.37 -12.57 23.24
CA ALA A 61 6.61 -11.84 22.98
C ALA A 61 7.72 -12.81 22.60
N MET A 62 8.43 -12.53 21.51
CA MET A 62 9.61 -13.30 21.14
C MET A 62 10.79 -12.98 22.05
N VAL A 63 11.62 -13.99 22.31
CA VAL A 63 12.89 -13.84 23.06
C VAL A 63 14.09 -14.37 22.29
N GLU A 64 13.86 -15.03 21.15
CA GLU A 64 14.89 -15.57 20.27
C GLU A 64 14.45 -15.39 18.82
N ASP A 65 15.41 -15.36 17.91
CA ASP A 65 15.15 -15.50 16.48
C ASP A 65 14.74 -16.96 16.17
N LEU A 66 13.78 -17.12 15.26
CA LEU A 66 13.22 -18.42 14.89
C LEU A 66 13.58 -18.76 13.44
N ASP A 67 13.98 -20.01 13.19
CA ASP A 67 14.30 -20.50 11.84
C ASP A 67 13.37 -21.67 11.47
N MET A 68 12.57 -21.46 10.42
CA MET A 68 11.60 -22.42 9.91
C MET A 68 12.11 -23.16 8.65
N ASP A 69 13.41 -23.15 8.37
CA ASP A 69 13.97 -23.76 7.15
C ASP A 69 13.45 -25.20 6.97
N PRO A 70 12.71 -25.50 5.90
CA PRO A 70 12.16 -26.83 5.65
C PRO A 70 13.23 -27.93 5.49
N ASN A 71 14.50 -27.57 5.29
CA ASN A 71 15.62 -28.51 5.22
C ASN A 71 16.25 -28.79 6.59
N SER A 72 15.87 -28.06 7.63
CA SER A 72 16.33 -28.32 9.00
C SER A 72 15.60 -29.52 9.62
N PRO A 73 16.19 -30.22 10.62
CA PRO A 73 15.58 -31.40 11.24
C PRO A 73 14.19 -31.17 11.86
N ARG A 74 13.84 -29.90 12.14
CA ARG A 74 12.56 -29.44 12.70
C ARG A 74 11.81 -28.49 11.75
N GLY A 75 12.29 -28.38 10.51
CA GLY A 75 11.66 -27.59 9.46
C GLY A 75 10.33 -28.15 9.01
N CYS A 76 9.44 -27.29 8.52
CA CYS A 76 8.18 -27.71 7.95
C CYS A 76 7.77 -26.83 6.77
N ILE A 77 7.07 -27.43 5.81
CA ILE A 77 6.32 -26.72 4.78
C ILE A 77 4.87 -26.70 5.26
N PHE A 78 4.31 -25.51 5.45
CA PHE A 78 2.92 -25.36 5.85
C PHE A 78 2.01 -25.40 4.62
N THR A 79 0.78 -25.88 4.79
CA THR A 79 -0.28 -25.84 3.77
C THR A 79 -1.40 -24.86 4.12
N GLN A 80 -1.32 -24.26 5.31
CA GLN A 80 -2.27 -23.31 5.88
C GLN A 80 -1.47 -22.17 6.54
N ALA A 81 -2.12 -21.10 6.98
CA ALA A 81 -1.45 -20.11 7.82
C ALA A 81 -0.96 -20.72 9.14
N VAL A 82 0.13 -20.20 9.69
CA VAL A 82 0.73 -20.76 10.92
C VAL A 82 -0.13 -20.48 12.15
N ILE A 83 -0.69 -19.27 12.23
CA ILE A 83 -1.54 -18.81 13.33
C ILE A 83 -2.89 -18.37 12.75
N ALA A 84 -3.98 -18.75 13.42
CA ALA A 84 -5.34 -18.48 12.96
C ALA A 84 -5.56 -18.94 11.49
N PRO A 85 -5.29 -20.23 11.17
CA PRO A 85 -5.52 -20.76 9.83
C PRO A 85 -6.99 -20.74 9.48
N ASP A 86 -7.25 -20.61 8.18
CA ASP A 86 -8.56 -20.96 7.66
C ASP A 86 -8.78 -22.47 7.77
N THR A 87 -9.98 -22.87 8.14
CA THR A 87 -10.31 -24.28 8.42
C THR A 87 -11.10 -24.94 7.32
N ASP A 88 -11.57 -24.17 6.35
CA ASP A 88 -12.38 -24.69 5.24
C ASP A 88 -12.15 -23.88 3.95
N PRO A 89 -11.29 -24.38 3.05
CA PRO A 89 -10.97 -23.72 1.78
C PRO A 89 -12.10 -23.83 0.74
N GLU A 90 -13.20 -24.56 1.01
CA GLU A 90 -14.32 -24.68 0.07
C GLU A 90 -15.28 -23.48 0.12
N HIS A 91 -15.11 -22.57 1.10
CA HIS A 91 -15.92 -21.36 1.25
C HIS A 91 -15.12 -20.10 0.94
N ASP A 92 -15.73 -19.16 0.20
CA ASP A 92 -15.11 -17.87 -0.18
C ASP A 92 -14.76 -16.95 1.03
N ASP A 93 -15.30 -17.26 2.22
CA ASP A 93 -15.11 -16.51 3.46
C ASP A 93 -14.30 -17.30 4.48
N PHE A 94 -13.43 -16.63 5.22
CA PHE A 94 -12.63 -17.21 6.30
C PHE A 94 -13.51 -17.89 7.38
N GLN A 95 -13.32 -19.19 7.57
CA GLN A 95 -14.02 -20.03 8.55
C GLN A 95 -13.25 -20.28 9.85
N GLY A 96 -11.95 -19.95 9.88
CA GLY A 96 -11.10 -20.14 11.05
C GLY A 96 -11.45 -19.27 12.27
N MET A 97 -10.76 -19.53 13.39
CA MET A 97 -10.77 -18.62 14.54
C MET A 97 -9.79 -17.46 14.33
N VAL A 98 -10.19 -16.27 14.78
CA VAL A 98 -9.44 -15.03 14.56
C VAL A 98 -8.46 -14.80 15.70
N PHE A 99 -7.21 -14.44 15.39
CA PHE A 99 -6.26 -13.97 16.39
C PHE A 99 -6.64 -12.56 16.88
N THR A 100 -6.83 -12.39 18.18
CA THR A 100 -7.28 -11.12 18.79
C THR A 100 -6.34 -10.57 19.87
N GLY A 101 -5.34 -11.34 20.27
CA GLY A 101 -4.32 -10.94 21.22
C GLY A 101 -3.20 -10.09 20.59
N SER A 102 -2.01 -10.10 21.19
CA SER A 102 -0.85 -9.37 20.66
C SER A 102 0.34 -10.26 20.38
N PHE A 103 1.10 -9.95 19.34
CA PHE A 103 2.36 -10.60 19.01
C PHE A 103 3.46 -9.54 18.87
N ASP A 104 4.37 -9.53 19.84
CA ASP A 104 5.52 -8.61 19.89
C ASP A 104 6.79 -9.36 19.49
N GLY A 105 7.35 -9.05 18.33
CA GLY A 105 8.62 -9.62 17.89
C GLY A 105 9.83 -9.10 18.68
N ARG A 106 9.72 -7.97 19.40
CA ARG A 106 10.83 -7.34 20.14
C ARG A 106 12.10 -7.13 19.32
N GLY A 107 11.96 -6.98 18.00
CA GLY A 107 13.04 -6.85 17.03
C GLY A 107 13.61 -8.18 16.51
N HIS A 108 13.07 -9.33 16.94
CA HIS A 108 13.49 -10.64 16.48
C HIS A 108 12.92 -10.99 15.10
N ALA A 109 13.59 -11.95 14.45
CA ALA A 109 13.23 -12.44 13.13
C ALA A 109 12.65 -13.86 13.15
N ILE A 110 11.69 -14.12 12.26
CA ILE A 110 11.27 -15.45 11.85
C ILE A 110 11.75 -15.68 10.41
N ARG A 111 12.60 -16.68 10.21
CA ARG A 111 13.26 -16.95 8.93
C ARG A 111 12.69 -18.16 8.22
N HIS A 112 12.76 -18.15 6.90
CA HIS A 112 12.50 -19.29 6.01
C HIS A 112 11.08 -19.89 6.12
N LEU A 113 10.09 -19.11 6.57
CA LEU A 113 8.69 -19.49 6.54
C LEU A 113 8.30 -19.89 5.10
N THR A 114 7.95 -21.16 4.92
CA THR A 114 7.55 -21.72 3.63
C THR A 114 6.12 -22.26 3.71
N ILE A 115 5.21 -21.67 2.95
CA ILE A 115 3.82 -22.12 2.82
C ILE A 115 3.56 -22.50 1.36
N GLN A 116 3.22 -23.76 1.11
CA GLN A 116 2.87 -24.25 -0.23
C GLN A 116 1.54 -24.99 -0.13
N SER A 117 0.53 -24.51 -0.87
CA SER A 117 -0.80 -25.11 -0.86
C SER A 117 -1.41 -25.05 -2.25
N ASP A 118 -2.09 -26.10 -2.70
CA ASP A 118 -2.71 -26.12 -4.02
C ASP A 118 -3.85 -25.09 -4.10
N GLU A 119 -4.74 -25.08 -3.09
CA GLU A 119 -5.96 -24.24 -3.03
C GLU A 119 -6.14 -23.54 -1.66
N GLY A 120 -5.08 -23.45 -0.85
CA GLY A 120 -5.16 -22.85 0.49
C GLY A 120 -5.45 -21.35 0.48
N ASP A 121 -6.49 -20.96 1.20
CA ASP A 121 -6.90 -19.57 1.36
C ASP A 121 -6.36 -18.93 2.64
N PHE A 122 -6.31 -17.59 2.64
CA PHE A 122 -5.84 -16.77 3.76
C PHE A 122 -4.48 -17.23 4.31
N LEU A 123 -3.47 -17.32 3.45
CA LEU A 123 -2.14 -17.81 3.80
C LEU A 123 -1.21 -16.70 4.30
N GLY A 124 -0.45 -17.01 5.35
CA GLY A 124 0.63 -16.19 5.90
C GLY A 124 1.09 -16.70 7.26
N LEU A 125 1.94 -15.94 7.96
CA LEU A 125 2.19 -16.24 9.37
C LEU A 125 0.87 -16.21 10.16
N PHE A 126 0.02 -15.22 9.87
CA PHE A 126 -1.34 -15.12 10.39
C PHE A 126 -2.36 -15.21 9.25
N GLY A 127 -3.37 -16.06 9.38
CA GLY A 127 -4.47 -16.11 8.43
C GLY A 127 -5.40 -14.91 8.59
N ARG A 128 -5.94 -14.71 9.80
CA ARG A 128 -6.78 -13.55 10.10
C ARG A 128 -6.54 -12.97 11.48
N VAL A 129 -6.40 -11.64 11.55
CA VAL A 129 -6.30 -10.89 12.82
C VAL A 129 -7.48 -9.93 13.01
N GLY A 130 -7.95 -9.88 14.26
CA GLY A 130 -9.12 -9.11 14.68
C GLY A 130 -8.81 -7.66 14.99
N LYS A 131 -9.87 -6.86 15.22
CA LYS A 131 -9.76 -5.40 15.42
C LYS A 131 -8.89 -4.97 16.61
N LYS A 132 -8.82 -5.80 17.64
CA LYS A 132 -8.02 -5.54 18.85
C LYS A 132 -6.60 -6.08 18.76
N ALA A 133 -6.31 -6.85 17.71
CA ALA A 133 -5.02 -7.50 17.59
C ALA A 133 -3.92 -6.48 17.31
N MET A 134 -2.74 -6.74 17.88
CA MET A 134 -1.55 -5.93 17.66
C MET A 134 -0.40 -6.84 17.26
N ILE A 135 0.19 -6.61 16.09
CA ILE A 135 1.43 -7.26 15.67
C ILE A 135 2.48 -6.17 15.53
N ARG A 136 3.62 -6.31 16.21
CA ARG A 136 4.67 -5.29 16.15
C ARG A 136 6.08 -5.83 16.28
N ASP A 137 7.03 -5.02 15.84
CA ASP A 137 8.47 -5.20 16.05
C ASP A 137 8.98 -6.57 15.58
N LEU A 138 8.48 -7.02 14.42
CA LEU A 138 8.72 -8.37 13.90
C LEU A 138 9.31 -8.32 12.49
N ALA A 139 10.39 -9.07 12.27
CA ALA A 139 10.94 -9.31 10.94
C ALA A 139 10.58 -10.72 10.44
N LEU A 140 10.10 -10.83 9.21
CA LEU A 140 10.04 -12.08 8.46
C LEU A 140 11.08 -12.04 7.35
N GLU A 141 11.97 -13.04 7.32
CA GLU A 141 13.07 -13.08 6.34
C GLU A 141 13.00 -14.36 5.52
N ASN A 142 13.28 -14.27 4.22
CA ASN A 142 13.26 -15.39 3.28
C ASN A 142 11.91 -16.14 3.25
N VAL A 143 10.80 -15.39 3.34
CA VAL A 143 9.45 -15.96 3.22
C VAL A 143 9.26 -16.52 1.81
N ARG A 144 8.63 -17.70 1.69
CA ARG A 144 8.18 -18.27 0.42
C ARG A 144 6.75 -18.76 0.55
N ILE A 145 5.83 -18.14 -0.19
CA ILE A 145 4.42 -18.54 -0.18
C ILE A 145 3.95 -18.80 -1.61
N GLY A 146 3.39 -19.98 -1.86
CA GLY A 146 2.85 -20.37 -3.16
C GLY A 146 1.46 -20.98 -3.02
N SER A 147 0.47 -20.41 -3.70
CA SER A 147 -0.86 -21.02 -3.79
C SER A 147 -1.73 -20.48 -4.94
N SER A 148 -2.82 -21.19 -5.25
CA SER A 148 -3.90 -20.67 -6.08
C SER A 148 -5.05 -20.02 -5.31
N GLY A 149 -4.97 -20.06 -3.97
CA GLY A 149 -5.99 -19.52 -3.09
C GLY A 149 -6.12 -17.99 -3.13
N TYR A 150 -7.20 -17.53 -2.51
CA TYR A 150 -7.75 -16.19 -2.62
C TYR A 150 -6.83 -15.07 -2.14
N CYS A 151 -6.21 -15.25 -0.97
CA CYS A 151 -5.50 -14.18 -0.28
C CYS A 151 -4.20 -14.69 0.34
N LEU A 152 -3.07 -14.20 -0.17
CA LEU A 152 -1.74 -14.63 0.25
C LEU A 152 -0.92 -13.44 0.74
N ALA A 153 -0.27 -13.62 1.89
CA ALA A 153 0.63 -12.63 2.44
C ALA A 153 1.73 -13.26 3.29
N GLY A 154 2.88 -12.61 3.39
CA GLY A 154 3.95 -13.09 4.28
C GLY A 154 3.55 -13.01 5.74
N LEU A 155 3.09 -11.83 6.19
CA LEU A 155 2.74 -11.62 7.60
C LEU A 155 1.26 -11.92 7.91
N VAL A 156 0.31 -11.19 7.31
CA VAL A 156 -1.11 -11.36 7.61
C VAL A 156 -1.97 -11.43 6.35
N ALA A 157 -2.66 -12.53 6.08
CA ALA A 157 -3.58 -12.56 4.94
C ALA A 157 -4.71 -11.52 5.08
N PHE A 158 -5.43 -11.50 6.20
CA PHE A 158 -6.45 -10.47 6.48
C PHE A 158 -6.30 -9.82 7.86
N SER A 159 -5.88 -8.55 7.85
CA SER A 159 -5.79 -7.71 9.05
C SER A 159 -6.95 -6.74 9.23
N ARG A 160 -7.56 -6.78 10.43
CA ARG A 160 -8.42 -5.70 10.94
C ARG A 160 -7.78 -4.95 12.12
N GLY A 161 -6.59 -5.38 12.56
CA GLY A 161 -5.89 -4.89 13.75
C GLY A 161 -4.81 -3.86 13.41
N CYS A 162 -3.89 -3.66 14.34
CA CYS A 162 -2.72 -2.80 14.16
C CYS A 162 -1.49 -3.64 13.80
N ILE A 163 -0.79 -3.26 12.73
CA ILE A 163 0.53 -3.80 12.35
C ILE A 163 1.51 -2.64 12.37
N SER A 164 2.57 -2.72 13.17
CA SER A 164 3.54 -1.61 13.27
C SER A 164 4.98 -2.07 13.43
N HIS A 165 5.93 -1.38 12.80
CA HIS A 165 7.36 -1.73 12.93
C HIS A 165 7.66 -3.16 12.47
N CYS A 166 6.98 -3.62 11.42
CA CYS A 166 7.16 -4.97 10.88
C CYS A 166 7.88 -4.92 9.53
N ARG A 167 8.76 -5.90 9.29
CA ARG A 167 9.45 -6.07 8.02
C ARG A 167 9.15 -7.44 7.44
N VAL A 168 8.86 -7.51 6.14
CA VAL A 168 8.73 -8.78 5.43
C VAL A 168 9.64 -8.80 4.21
N ALA A 169 10.54 -9.77 4.16
CA ALA A 169 11.39 -10.05 3.02
C ALA A 169 11.10 -11.45 2.44
N GLY A 170 10.77 -11.55 1.15
CA GLY A 170 10.49 -12.85 0.54
C GLY A 170 9.82 -12.84 -0.82
N GLN A 171 9.27 -13.99 -1.19
CA GLN A 171 8.61 -14.24 -2.46
C GLN A 171 7.19 -14.78 -2.23
N ILE A 172 6.22 -14.21 -2.95
CA ILE A 172 4.85 -14.73 -3.06
C ILE A 172 4.57 -15.10 -4.51
N SER A 173 4.07 -16.31 -4.73
CA SER A 173 3.66 -16.83 -6.03
C SER A 173 2.18 -17.18 -6.02
N GLY A 174 1.37 -16.34 -6.67
CA GLY A 174 -0.06 -16.55 -6.87
C GLY A 174 -0.35 -17.19 -8.22
N SER A 175 -1.32 -18.11 -8.27
CA SER A 175 -1.72 -18.79 -9.50
C SER A 175 -3.22 -19.06 -9.57
N GLY A 176 -3.72 -19.57 -10.70
CA GLY A 176 -5.12 -20.00 -10.82
C GLY A 176 -6.13 -18.85 -10.89
N GLU A 177 -7.40 -19.20 -10.71
CA GLU A 177 -8.54 -18.31 -10.99
C GLU A 177 -8.99 -17.47 -9.79
N TRP A 178 -8.59 -17.83 -8.57
CA TRP A 178 -9.18 -17.26 -7.36
C TRP A 178 -8.23 -16.31 -6.63
N CYS A 179 -6.95 -16.35 -6.97
CA CYS A 179 -5.92 -15.51 -6.40
C CYS A 179 -6.20 -14.00 -6.62
N SER A 180 -6.71 -13.36 -5.56
CA SER A 180 -7.33 -12.04 -5.66
C SER A 180 -6.63 -10.96 -4.85
N CYS A 181 -5.87 -11.29 -3.81
CA CYS A 181 -5.23 -10.30 -2.94
C CYS A 181 -3.84 -10.78 -2.51
N LEU A 182 -2.79 -10.14 -3.03
CA LEU A 182 -1.39 -10.47 -2.73
C LEU A 182 -0.65 -9.28 -2.13
N GLY A 183 0.07 -9.51 -1.04
CA GLY A 183 1.07 -8.57 -0.52
C GLY A 183 1.99 -9.16 0.53
N LEU A 184 3.27 -8.79 0.54
CA LEU A 184 4.26 -9.35 1.47
C LEU A 184 3.87 -9.10 2.93
N LEU A 185 3.40 -7.89 3.26
CA LEU A 185 2.94 -7.60 4.61
C LEU A 185 1.49 -8.08 4.81
N ALA A 186 0.58 -7.67 3.93
CA ALA A 186 -0.82 -8.06 4.05
C ALA A 186 -1.54 -8.28 2.72
N GLY A 187 -2.44 -9.26 2.68
CA GLY A 187 -3.31 -9.43 1.52
C GLY A 187 -4.43 -8.40 1.57
N ARG A 188 -5.08 -8.28 2.74
CA ARG A 188 -6.13 -7.30 3.05
C ARG A 188 -5.86 -6.58 4.36
N ALA A 189 -6.03 -5.26 4.40
CA ALA A 189 -5.82 -4.46 5.60
C ALA A 189 -6.96 -3.47 5.84
N TRP A 190 -7.62 -3.51 7.00
CA TRP A 190 -8.73 -2.62 7.40
C TRP A 190 -8.47 -1.82 8.69
N GLY A 191 -7.35 -2.06 9.39
CA GLY A 191 -7.01 -1.41 10.65
C GLY A 191 -5.99 -0.28 10.49
N ARG A 192 -4.82 -0.41 11.13
CA ARG A 192 -3.69 0.54 11.01
C ARG A 192 -2.43 -0.21 10.58
N ILE A 193 -1.68 0.37 9.66
CA ILE A 193 -0.34 -0.09 9.28
C ILE A 193 0.61 1.09 9.39
N ASP A 194 1.66 0.97 10.19
CA ASP A 194 2.54 2.09 10.51
C ASP A 194 4.01 1.63 10.55
N ARG A 195 4.90 2.31 9.84
CA ARG A 195 6.34 1.99 9.88
C ARG A 195 6.65 0.55 9.49
N CYS A 196 6.07 0.10 8.38
CA CYS A 196 6.27 -1.26 7.89
C CYS A 196 7.02 -1.28 6.55
N ASP A 197 7.89 -2.28 6.39
CA ASP A 197 8.70 -2.48 5.18
C ASP A 197 8.39 -3.82 4.51
N ALA A 198 8.29 -3.82 3.18
CA ALA A 198 8.26 -5.03 2.36
C ALA A 198 9.37 -5.02 1.32
N GLU A 199 10.13 -6.11 1.23
CA GLU A 199 11.20 -6.30 0.25
C GLU A 199 11.08 -7.65 -0.44
N GLY A 200 10.99 -7.67 -1.77
CA GLY A 200 11.05 -8.93 -2.50
C GLY A 200 10.16 -9.00 -3.72
N THR A 201 9.60 -10.17 -4.00
CA THR A 201 8.92 -10.42 -5.27
C THR A 201 7.51 -10.96 -5.13
N ILE A 202 6.64 -10.49 -6.01
CA ILE A 202 5.32 -11.08 -6.23
C ILE A 202 5.25 -11.57 -7.68
N ASP A 203 5.06 -12.86 -7.86
CA ASP A 203 4.80 -13.48 -9.16
C ASP A 203 3.32 -13.88 -9.24
N CYS A 204 2.58 -13.19 -10.10
CA CYS A 204 1.20 -13.51 -10.44
C CYS A 204 1.05 -13.79 -11.95
N ALA A 205 2.11 -14.26 -12.60
CA ALA A 205 2.11 -14.59 -14.03
C ALA A 205 1.07 -15.67 -14.42
N SER A 206 0.80 -16.59 -13.50
CA SER A 206 -0.15 -17.70 -13.69
C SER A 206 -1.55 -17.42 -13.17
N VAL A 207 -1.85 -16.17 -12.76
CA VAL A 207 -3.20 -15.78 -12.36
C VAL A 207 -4.07 -15.56 -13.59
N SER A 208 -5.20 -16.28 -13.64
CA SER A 208 -6.11 -16.32 -14.79
C SER A 208 -7.40 -15.53 -14.58
N ARG A 209 -7.58 -14.87 -13.43
CA ARG A 209 -8.67 -13.94 -13.16
C ARG A 209 -8.17 -12.80 -12.28
N GLY A 210 -8.68 -11.60 -12.50
CA GLY A 210 -8.23 -10.38 -11.82
C GLY A 210 -7.99 -10.47 -10.32
N GLY A 211 -7.14 -9.58 -9.83
CA GLY A 211 -6.88 -9.39 -8.40
C GLY A 211 -6.28 -8.02 -8.12
N TYR A 212 -6.04 -7.77 -6.84
CA TYR A 212 -5.39 -6.60 -6.28
C TYR A 212 -4.03 -7.03 -5.74
N PHE A 213 -2.97 -6.62 -6.43
CA PHE A 213 -1.62 -7.03 -6.10
C PHE A 213 -0.79 -5.81 -5.73
N GLY A 214 -0.17 -5.83 -4.56
CA GLY A 214 0.84 -4.83 -4.21
C GLY A 214 1.94 -5.42 -3.35
N LEU A 215 3.18 -4.94 -3.50
CA LEU A 215 4.32 -5.53 -2.79
C LEU A 215 4.10 -5.52 -1.27
N LEU A 216 3.54 -4.43 -0.72
CA LEU A 216 3.25 -4.34 0.71
C LEU A 216 1.85 -4.86 1.02
N VAL A 217 0.82 -4.31 0.36
CA VAL A 217 -0.58 -4.64 0.62
C VAL A 217 -1.35 -4.93 -0.68
N GLY A 218 -2.11 -6.02 -0.73
CA GLY A 218 -3.02 -6.29 -1.85
C GLY A 218 -4.17 -5.28 -1.92
N GLN A 219 -5.00 -5.26 -0.88
CA GLN A 219 -6.14 -4.34 -0.74
C GLN A 219 -6.09 -3.58 0.59
N ASN A 220 -6.08 -2.25 0.51
CA ASN A 220 -6.02 -1.37 1.66
C ASN A 220 -7.34 -0.64 1.91
N SER A 221 -7.94 -0.88 3.06
CA SER A 221 -8.94 -0.03 3.72
C SER A 221 -8.44 0.51 5.07
N ALA A 222 -7.15 0.31 5.38
CA ALA A 222 -6.50 0.75 6.60
C ALA A 222 -5.93 2.16 6.46
N HIS A 223 -5.55 2.73 7.60
CA HIS A 223 -4.68 3.90 7.64
C HIS A 223 -3.22 3.44 7.55
N MET A 224 -2.55 3.75 6.44
CA MET A 224 -1.15 3.42 6.18
C MET A 224 -0.27 4.65 6.32
N THR A 225 0.74 4.59 7.19
CA THR A 225 1.67 5.69 7.46
C THR A 225 3.12 5.20 7.48
N ASP A 226 4.02 5.97 6.86
CA ASP A 226 5.47 5.74 6.93
C ASP A 226 5.88 4.32 6.50
N CYS A 227 5.30 3.83 5.39
CA CYS A 227 5.55 2.47 4.92
C CYS A 227 6.36 2.44 3.62
N THR A 228 7.09 1.34 3.43
CA THR A 228 8.00 1.12 2.29
C THR A 228 7.65 -0.16 1.56
N SER A 229 7.70 -0.13 0.23
CA SER A 229 7.90 -1.33 -0.58
C SER A 229 9.13 -1.21 -1.49
N ALA A 230 9.85 -2.32 -1.66
CA ALA A 230 10.95 -2.46 -2.61
C ALA A 230 10.95 -3.84 -3.26
N GLY A 231 11.26 -3.90 -4.56
CA GLY A 231 11.42 -5.16 -5.29
C GLY A 231 10.60 -5.23 -6.57
N ALA A 232 10.05 -6.39 -6.91
CA ALA A 232 9.47 -6.60 -8.24
C ALA A 232 8.10 -7.28 -8.23
N ILE A 233 7.22 -6.85 -9.12
CA ILE A 233 5.95 -7.54 -9.41
C ILE A 233 5.93 -7.97 -10.88
N THR A 234 5.76 -9.27 -11.11
CA THR A 234 5.55 -9.83 -12.44
C THR A 234 4.11 -10.32 -12.57
N GLY A 235 3.36 -9.72 -13.49
CA GLY A 235 1.94 -10.01 -13.71
C GLY A 235 1.67 -10.65 -15.06
N GLY A 236 0.70 -11.57 -15.06
CA GLY A 236 0.30 -12.37 -16.21
C GLY A 236 -0.82 -11.78 -17.04
N ALA A 237 -1.53 -12.68 -17.74
CA ALA A 237 -2.50 -12.32 -18.77
C ALA A 237 -3.70 -11.52 -18.25
N MET A 238 -4.09 -11.72 -16.98
CA MET A 238 -5.32 -11.19 -16.38
C MET A 238 -5.11 -10.41 -15.09
N CYS A 239 -3.89 -9.95 -14.79
CA CYS A 239 -3.64 -9.09 -13.63
C CYS A 239 -4.27 -7.70 -13.89
N TYR A 240 -5.38 -7.38 -13.24
CA TYR A 240 -6.10 -6.13 -13.53
C TYR A 240 -5.65 -4.93 -12.71
N VAL A 241 -5.25 -5.11 -11.46
CA VAL A 241 -4.93 -4.00 -10.57
C VAL A 241 -3.64 -4.30 -9.83
N VAL A 242 -2.59 -3.55 -10.17
CA VAL A 242 -1.25 -3.77 -9.60
C VAL A 242 -0.66 -2.43 -9.16
N GLY A 243 -0.23 -2.35 -7.92
CA GLY A 243 0.49 -1.19 -7.39
C GLY A 243 1.81 -1.59 -6.75
N GLY A 244 2.85 -0.78 -6.90
CA GLY A 244 4.14 -1.10 -6.28
C GLY A 244 4.09 -1.12 -4.75
N LEU A 245 3.20 -0.36 -4.10
CA LEU A 245 2.94 -0.44 -2.65
C LEU A 245 1.62 -1.16 -2.36
N VAL A 246 0.53 -0.68 -2.97
CA VAL A 246 -0.83 -1.17 -2.73
C VAL A 246 -1.54 -1.49 -4.03
N GLY A 247 -2.17 -2.66 -4.16
CA GLY A 247 -3.02 -2.96 -5.32
C GLY A 247 -4.21 -2.01 -5.43
N ASP A 248 -5.17 -2.12 -4.52
CA ASP A 248 -6.36 -1.25 -4.45
C ASP A 248 -6.43 -0.51 -3.11
N ASN A 249 -6.58 0.81 -3.16
CA ASN A 249 -6.62 1.69 -2.00
C ASN A 249 -7.99 2.35 -1.83
N LEU A 250 -8.68 1.98 -0.75
CA LEU A 250 -9.91 2.60 -0.24
C LEU A 250 -9.67 3.31 1.11
N GLY A 251 -8.55 3.01 1.79
CA GLY A 251 -8.10 3.65 3.03
C GLY A 251 -7.25 4.90 2.76
N SER A 252 -6.47 5.34 3.75
CA SER A 252 -5.54 6.48 3.59
C SER A 252 -4.10 6.01 3.49
N ILE A 253 -3.32 6.64 2.63
CA ILE A 253 -1.88 6.44 2.51
C ILE A 253 -1.19 7.78 2.77
N ALA A 254 -0.28 7.84 3.72
CA ALA A 254 0.50 9.03 4.01
C ALA A 254 1.97 8.69 4.27
N ASP A 255 2.88 9.53 3.76
CA ASP A 255 4.31 9.41 4.04
C ASP A 255 4.93 8.08 3.59
N CYS A 256 4.34 7.45 2.55
CA CYS A 256 4.77 6.15 2.07
C CYS A 256 5.65 6.24 0.80
N ARG A 257 6.48 5.23 0.58
CA ARG A 257 7.33 5.13 -0.61
C ARG A 257 7.28 3.74 -1.25
N SER A 258 7.37 3.71 -2.57
CA SER A 258 7.50 2.50 -3.38
C SER A 258 8.69 2.58 -4.32
N GLU A 259 9.52 1.55 -4.31
CA GLU A 259 10.68 1.34 -5.18
C GLU A 259 10.48 0.01 -5.94
N CYS A 260 9.57 0.02 -6.92
CA CYS A 260 9.06 -1.18 -7.57
C CYS A 260 9.48 -1.28 -9.04
N HIS A 261 9.99 -2.44 -9.43
CA HIS A 261 10.14 -2.87 -10.83
C HIS A 261 8.92 -3.69 -11.25
N MET A 262 8.13 -3.21 -12.20
CA MET A 262 6.87 -3.84 -12.58
C MET A 262 6.90 -4.36 -14.01
N ILE A 263 6.61 -5.65 -14.22
CA ILE A 263 6.52 -6.27 -15.54
C ILE A 263 5.13 -6.89 -15.75
N MET A 264 4.34 -6.32 -16.65
CA MET A 264 2.95 -6.74 -16.91
C MET A 264 2.78 -7.33 -18.30
N HIS A 265 2.47 -8.63 -18.35
CA HIS A 265 2.24 -9.40 -19.57
C HIS A 265 0.74 -9.61 -19.87
N SER A 266 -0.06 -8.55 -19.78
CA SER A 266 -1.50 -8.64 -20.08
C SER A 266 -1.76 -9.13 -21.52
N MET A 267 -2.59 -10.16 -21.67
CA MET A 267 -2.87 -10.78 -22.99
C MET A 267 -4.35 -10.69 -23.41
N TYR A 268 -5.22 -10.17 -22.55
CA TYR A 268 -6.64 -10.03 -22.83
C TYR A 268 -7.08 -8.58 -22.64
N GLY A 269 -7.92 -8.10 -23.56
CA GLY A 269 -8.45 -6.74 -23.53
C GLY A 269 -9.23 -6.48 -22.24
N GLY A 270 -8.82 -5.50 -21.45
CA GLY A 270 -9.47 -5.24 -20.17
C GLY A 270 -8.78 -4.16 -19.35
N THR A 271 -9.38 -3.84 -18.22
CA THR A 271 -9.15 -2.64 -17.38
C THR A 271 -7.84 -2.69 -16.59
N GLY A 272 -6.71 -3.09 -17.19
CA GLY A 272 -5.41 -3.07 -16.53
C GLY A 272 -5.11 -1.68 -15.97
N ARG A 273 -4.88 -1.60 -14.66
CA ARG A 273 -4.62 -0.41 -13.86
C ARG A 273 -3.33 -0.63 -13.08
N TYR A 274 -2.25 -0.03 -13.57
CA TYR A 274 -0.92 -0.24 -13.01
C TYR A 274 -0.35 1.07 -12.49
N GLY A 275 0.09 1.08 -11.25
CA GLY A 275 0.72 2.25 -10.63
C GLY A 275 2.01 1.91 -9.91
N GLY A 276 2.99 2.81 -9.94
CA GLY A 276 4.23 2.62 -9.19
C GLY A 276 4.00 2.66 -7.67
N LEU A 277 2.98 3.39 -7.18
CA LEU A 277 2.54 3.35 -5.78
C LEU A 277 1.26 2.51 -5.64
N VAL A 278 0.22 2.84 -6.40
CA VAL A 278 -1.11 2.25 -6.27
C VAL A 278 -1.72 1.84 -7.61
N GLY A 279 -2.27 0.64 -7.73
CA GLY A 279 -2.97 0.25 -8.97
C GLY A 279 -4.25 1.08 -9.15
N SER A 280 -5.11 1.03 -8.13
CA SER A 280 -6.39 1.72 -8.08
C SER A 280 -6.51 2.51 -6.78
N ASN A 281 -6.89 3.79 -6.88
CA ASN A 281 -6.99 4.69 -5.74
C ASN A 281 -8.37 5.33 -5.64
N GLY A 282 -9.14 4.95 -4.63
CA GLY A 282 -10.35 5.64 -4.17
C GLY A 282 -10.15 6.46 -2.90
N GLY A 283 -9.07 6.23 -2.16
CA GLY A 283 -8.75 6.93 -0.91
C GLY A 283 -7.83 8.16 -1.07
N PRO A 284 -7.56 8.89 0.03
CA PRO A 284 -6.57 9.95 0.03
C PRO A 284 -5.14 9.40 0.06
N ILE A 285 -4.27 9.97 -0.78
CA ILE A 285 -2.83 9.74 -0.79
C ILE A 285 -2.13 11.08 -0.57
N CYS A 286 -1.30 11.15 0.47
CA CYS A 286 -0.60 12.36 0.86
C CYS A 286 0.90 12.10 1.02
N ARG A 287 1.75 13.05 0.62
CA ARG A 287 3.19 13.04 0.93
C ARG A 287 3.89 11.71 0.60
N SER A 288 3.49 11.10 -0.51
CA SER A 288 3.96 9.77 -0.90
C SER A 288 4.65 9.80 -2.26
N ARG A 289 5.52 8.83 -2.50
CA ARG A 289 6.34 8.79 -3.72
C ARG A 289 6.47 7.41 -4.34
N ALA A 290 6.58 7.36 -5.65
CA ALA A 290 6.93 6.17 -6.41
C ALA A 290 8.20 6.40 -7.23
N ILE A 291 9.09 5.41 -7.21
CA ILE A 291 10.33 5.36 -7.96
C ILE A 291 10.46 3.96 -8.57
N GLY A 292 11.00 3.86 -9.78
CA GLY A 292 11.24 2.57 -10.43
C GLY A 292 10.83 2.58 -11.90
N ASP A 293 10.32 1.46 -12.38
CA ASP A 293 9.88 1.34 -13.77
C ASP A 293 8.68 0.40 -13.93
N ILE A 294 7.89 0.68 -14.96
CA ILE A 294 6.72 -0.10 -15.34
C ILE A 294 6.82 -0.46 -16.82
N SER A 295 6.96 -1.76 -17.07
CA SER A 295 7.00 -2.35 -18.41
C SER A 295 5.72 -3.13 -18.69
N CYS A 296 4.97 -2.73 -19.73
CA CYS A 296 3.65 -3.25 -20.04
C CYS A 296 3.54 -3.74 -21.50
N ARG A 297 2.69 -4.72 -21.78
CA ARG A 297 2.44 -5.22 -23.15
C ARG A 297 0.96 -5.39 -23.49
N LYS A 298 0.65 -5.33 -24.80
CA LYS A 298 -0.61 -5.63 -25.52
C LYS A 298 -1.87 -4.89 -25.05
N TYR A 299 -2.36 -5.13 -23.83
CA TYR A 299 -3.70 -4.74 -23.37
C TYR A 299 -3.74 -3.96 -22.05
N SER A 300 -2.66 -3.25 -21.74
CA SER A 300 -2.57 -2.43 -20.53
C SER A 300 -3.28 -1.09 -20.77
N LYS A 301 -4.42 -0.86 -20.11
CA LYS A 301 -5.27 0.31 -20.40
C LYS A 301 -4.82 1.58 -19.69
N TYR A 302 -4.61 1.52 -18.38
CA TYR A 302 -4.28 2.67 -17.54
C TYR A 302 -2.99 2.43 -16.78
N VAL A 303 -1.96 3.21 -17.08
CA VAL A 303 -0.65 3.08 -16.43
C VAL A 303 -0.19 4.44 -15.95
N GLY A 304 0.11 4.54 -14.65
CA GLY A 304 0.57 5.77 -14.03
C GLY A 304 1.84 5.55 -13.22
N GLY A 305 2.74 6.52 -13.17
CA GLY A 305 3.93 6.40 -12.32
C GLY A 305 3.58 6.33 -10.83
N LEU A 306 2.54 7.05 -10.38
CA LEU A 306 2.00 6.93 -9.02
C LEU A 306 0.78 6.01 -8.99
N ALA A 307 -0.22 6.28 -9.83
CA ALA A 307 -1.53 5.63 -9.78
C ALA A 307 -2.01 5.19 -11.17
N GLY A 308 -2.39 3.93 -11.35
CA GLY A 308 -3.03 3.49 -12.60
C GLY A 308 -4.38 4.18 -12.81
N TYR A 309 -5.26 4.08 -11.81
CA TYR A 309 -6.55 4.76 -11.75
C TYR A 309 -6.66 5.54 -10.45
N SER A 310 -6.99 6.84 -10.53
CA SER A 310 -7.20 7.67 -9.34
C SER A 310 -8.55 8.38 -9.38
N SER A 311 -9.46 8.00 -8.48
CA SER A 311 -10.70 8.73 -8.17
C SER A 311 -10.63 9.48 -6.83
N GLY A 312 -9.64 9.15 -5.99
CA GLY A 312 -9.38 9.82 -4.71
C GLY A 312 -8.62 11.15 -4.84
N VAL A 313 -8.17 11.66 -3.69
CA VAL A 313 -7.30 12.85 -3.60
C VAL A 313 -5.85 12.39 -3.57
N VAL A 314 -5.02 12.93 -4.46
CA VAL A 314 -3.56 12.78 -4.47
C VAL A 314 -2.96 14.15 -4.20
N GLN A 315 -2.20 14.26 -3.13
CA GLN A 315 -1.70 15.54 -2.65
C GLN A 315 -0.24 15.45 -2.22
N ALA A 316 0.57 16.43 -2.62
CA ALA A 316 1.99 16.49 -2.23
C ALA A 316 2.71 15.18 -2.56
N CYS A 317 2.46 14.62 -3.75
CA CYS A 317 3.02 13.34 -4.17
C CYS A 317 3.85 13.50 -5.43
N TYR A 318 4.78 12.58 -5.67
CA TYR A 318 5.50 12.55 -6.93
C TYR A 318 5.79 11.15 -7.44
N ALA A 319 5.99 11.06 -8.76
CA ALA A 319 6.45 9.86 -9.43
C ALA A 319 7.72 10.14 -10.22
N ASP A 320 8.73 9.31 -9.99
CA ASP A 320 9.94 9.24 -10.78
C ASP A 320 10.07 7.82 -11.34
N VAL A 321 9.13 7.50 -12.22
CA VAL A 321 8.91 6.14 -12.73
C VAL A 321 9.01 6.14 -14.24
N GLU A 322 9.92 5.35 -14.78
CA GLU A 322 10.03 5.12 -16.22
C GLU A 322 8.91 4.18 -16.67
N ILE A 323 8.12 4.58 -17.66
CA ILE A 323 6.97 3.80 -18.14
C ILE A 323 7.18 3.47 -19.60
N SER A 324 7.12 2.18 -19.93
CA SER A 324 7.20 1.71 -21.31
C SER A 324 6.11 0.69 -21.62
N GLY A 325 5.45 0.80 -22.78
CA GLY A 325 4.55 -0.27 -23.20
C GLY A 325 3.96 -0.15 -24.61
N GLU A 326 3.96 -1.28 -25.31
CA GLU A 326 3.35 -1.45 -26.64
C GLU A 326 1.92 -1.99 -26.48
N CYS A 327 0.92 -1.09 -26.45
CA CYS A 327 -0.47 -1.45 -26.17
C CYS A 327 -1.43 -1.00 -27.29
N ALA A 328 -2.48 -1.78 -27.54
CA ALA A 328 -3.41 -1.48 -28.63
C ALA A 328 -4.39 -0.34 -28.29
N VAL A 329 -4.74 -0.16 -27.01
CA VAL A 329 -5.55 0.95 -26.48
C VAL A 329 -5.06 1.26 -25.08
N ASN A 330 -4.49 2.45 -24.88
CA ASN A 330 -3.87 2.80 -23.61
C ASN A 330 -3.89 4.31 -23.34
N TYR A 331 -3.86 4.65 -22.06
CA TYR A 331 -3.64 5.97 -21.51
C TYR A 331 -2.55 5.87 -20.44
N PHE A 332 -1.36 6.34 -20.78
CA PHE A 332 -0.21 6.33 -19.89
C PHE A 332 0.03 7.75 -19.38
N GLY A 333 0.26 7.89 -18.09
CA GLY A 333 0.58 9.17 -17.46
C GLY A 333 1.78 9.08 -16.55
N GLY A 334 2.63 10.11 -16.51
CA GLY A 334 3.79 10.10 -15.63
C GLY A 334 3.42 10.03 -14.14
N LEU A 335 2.25 10.57 -13.75
CA LEU A 335 1.69 10.43 -12.39
C LEU A 335 0.48 9.49 -12.37
N ALA A 336 -0.51 9.74 -13.24
CA ALA A 336 -1.77 9.00 -13.25
C ALA A 336 -2.13 8.50 -14.65
N GLY A 337 -2.46 7.21 -14.80
CA GLY A 337 -2.99 6.69 -16.06
C GLY A 337 -4.31 7.37 -16.41
N ILE A 338 -5.25 7.31 -15.46
CA ILE A 338 -6.50 8.10 -15.49
C ILE A 338 -6.74 8.81 -14.16
N ASN A 339 -7.12 10.08 -14.25
CA ASN A 339 -7.55 10.90 -13.13
C ASN A 339 -9.05 11.20 -13.22
N CYS A 340 -9.83 10.66 -12.30
CA CYS A 340 -11.22 11.02 -12.02
C CYS A 340 -11.36 11.82 -10.70
N GLY A 341 -10.26 12.04 -9.98
CA GLY A 341 -10.22 12.67 -8.67
C GLY A 341 -9.54 14.03 -8.67
N HIS A 342 -8.75 14.30 -7.64
CA HIS A 342 -8.01 15.55 -7.48
C HIS A 342 -6.52 15.27 -7.39
N LEU A 343 -5.76 15.77 -8.37
CA LEU A 343 -4.31 15.81 -8.31
C LEU A 343 -3.90 17.22 -7.91
N THR A 344 -3.24 17.35 -6.76
CA THR A 344 -2.83 18.66 -6.26
C THR A 344 -1.41 18.62 -5.73
N HIS A 345 -0.62 19.64 -6.01
CA HIS A 345 0.75 19.75 -5.52
C HIS A 345 1.57 18.50 -5.87
N ALA A 346 1.55 18.08 -7.13
CA ALA A 346 2.13 16.79 -7.51
C ALA A 346 2.91 16.88 -8.81
N TYR A 347 3.92 16.04 -8.96
CA TYR A 347 4.75 16.08 -10.16
C TYR A 347 5.25 14.72 -10.65
N ALA A 348 5.54 14.66 -11.95
CA ALA A 348 6.08 13.48 -12.62
C ALA A 348 7.38 13.80 -13.38
N ARG A 349 8.40 12.96 -13.22
CA ARG A 349 9.73 13.15 -13.85
C ARG A 349 10.17 12.02 -14.77
N GLY A 350 9.71 10.79 -14.53
CA GLY A 350 10.09 9.64 -15.35
C GLY A 350 9.51 9.73 -16.76
N ASN A 351 10.18 9.13 -17.74
CA ASN A 351 9.71 9.20 -19.12
C ASN A 351 8.56 8.22 -19.33
N VAL A 352 7.71 8.55 -20.30
CA VAL A 352 6.53 7.77 -20.65
C VAL A 352 6.57 7.48 -22.14
N THR A 353 6.80 6.22 -22.48
CA THR A 353 6.70 5.70 -23.84
C THR A 353 5.52 4.75 -23.93
N ALA A 354 4.58 5.05 -24.82
CA ALA A 354 3.41 4.22 -25.05
C ALA A 354 3.04 4.14 -26.53
N SER A 355 2.04 3.33 -26.87
CA SER A 355 1.59 3.25 -28.25
C SER A 355 0.64 4.36 -28.68
N LEU A 356 -0.33 4.73 -27.84
CA LEU A 356 -1.33 5.74 -28.18
C LEU A 356 -1.37 6.91 -27.19
N GLY A 357 -2.29 6.92 -26.22
CA GLY A 357 -2.52 8.07 -25.34
C GLY A 357 -1.43 8.23 -24.30
N VAL A 358 -0.79 9.39 -24.29
CA VAL A 358 0.30 9.74 -23.35
C VAL A 358 0.09 11.14 -22.80
N GLY A 359 0.19 11.28 -21.48
CA GLY A 359 0.31 12.57 -20.82
C GLY A 359 1.54 12.60 -19.91
N GLY A 360 2.29 13.71 -19.91
CA GLY A 360 3.45 13.83 -19.01
C GLY A 360 3.06 13.70 -17.53
N LEU A 361 1.86 14.11 -17.13
CA LEU A 361 1.29 13.91 -15.79
C LEU A 361 0.13 12.92 -15.80
N ALA A 362 -0.89 13.16 -16.64
CA ALA A 362 -2.12 12.37 -16.67
C ALA A 362 -2.43 11.89 -18.09
N GLY A 363 -2.57 10.58 -18.29
CA GLY A 363 -2.93 10.02 -19.59
C GLY A 363 -4.35 10.42 -20.03
N GLU A 364 -5.32 10.28 -19.12
CA GLU A 364 -6.71 10.71 -19.28
C GLU A 364 -7.16 11.49 -18.03
N ASN A 365 -7.83 12.64 -18.21
CA ASN A 365 -8.26 13.51 -17.12
C ASN A 365 -9.75 13.85 -17.20
N TRP A 366 -10.51 13.35 -16.24
CA TRP A 366 -11.91 13.71 -15.94
C TRP A 366 -12.03 14.59 -14.70
N GLY A 367 -10.98 14.62 -13.87
CA GLY A 367 -10.96 15.28 -12.57
C GLY A 367 -10.34 16.67 -12.60
N ASN A 368 -9.81 17.08 -11.44
CA ASN A 368 -9.10 18.33 -11.26
C ASN A 368 -7.59 18.09 -11.14
N ILE A 369 -6.81 18.90 -11.85
CA ILE A 369 -5.36 18.99 -11.75
C ILE A 369 -5.03 20.43 -11.38
N ASN A 370 -4.42 20.63 -10.21
CA ASN A 370 -4.09 21.97 -9.72
C ASN A 370 -2.70 22.00 -9.10
N GLN A 371 -1.88 22.97 -9.51
CA GLN A 371 -0.49 23.09 -9.04
C GLN A 371 0.29 21.79 -9.21
N CYS A 372 0.26 21.25 -10.42
CA CYS A 372 1.01 20.06 -10.78
C CYS A 372 2.01 20.36 -11.91
N TYR A 373 3.04 19.53 -12.04
CA TYR A 373 3.93 19.67 -13.18
C TYR A 373 4.51 18.35 -13.71
N ALA A 374 4.95 18.35 -14.98
CA ALA A 374 5.64 17.22 -15.60
C ALA A 374 6.92 17.64 -16.33
N THR A 375 7.96 16.82 -16.25
CA THR A 375 9.25 17.05 -16.92
C THR A 375 9.76 15.87 -17.72
N GLY A 376 9.20 14.67 -17.53
CA GLY A 376 9.63 13.48 -18.27
C GLY A 376 9.31 13.56 -19.75
N GLN A 377 10.11 12.87 -20.58
CA GLN A 377 9.83 12.73 -22.01
C GLN A 377 8.50 11.99 -22.21
N ALA A 378 7.67 12.46 -23.14
CA ALA A 378 6.40 11.83 -23.48
C ALA A 378 6.39 11.42 -24.96
N VAL A 379 6.31 10.11 -25.23
CA VAL A 379 6.41 9.55 -26.59
C VAL A 379 5.26 8.59 -26.86
N ALA A 380 4.53 8.81 -27.94
CA ALA A 380 3.68 7.80 -28.56
C ALA A 380 4.33 7.23 -29.83
N ASP A 381 4.46 5.91 -29.92
CA ASP A 381 5.15 5.24 -31.03
C ASP A 381 4.27 4.96 -32.26
N LYS A 382 2.95 5.15 -32.16
CA LYS A 382 2.01 4.99 -33.28
C LYS A 382 1.20 6.25 -33.50
N GLU A 383 0.99 6.55 -34.79
CA GLU A 383 0.02 7.58 -35.17
C GLU A 383 -1.39 7.15 -34.72
N SER A 384 -2.02 8.03 -33.96
CA SER A 384 -3.32 7.77 -33.34
C SER A 384 -4.14 9.05 -33.29
N TRP A 385 -5.45 8.89 -33.24
CA TRP A 385 -6.38 9.98 -32.89
C TRP A 385 -6.40 10.25 -31.38
N ILE A 386 -5.78 9.39 -30.57
CA ILE A 386 -5.63 9.61 -29.13
C ILE A 386 -4.48 10.61 -28.92
N PRO A 387 -4.73 11.74 -28.23
CA PRO A 387 -3.74 12.81 -28.08
C PRO A 387 -2.54 12.42 -27.22
N VAL A 388 -1.40 13.02 -27.56
CA VAL A 388 -0.20 13.09 -26.71
C VAL A 388 -0.10 14.51 -26.17
N GLY A 389 0.02 14.65 -24.85
CA GLY A 389 0.11 15.94 -24.21
C GLY A 389 1.28 16.05 -23.25
N GLY A 390 1.89 17.23 -23.20
CA GLY A 390 3.01 17.49 -22.29
C GLY A 390 2.64 17.38 -20.82
N LEU A 391 1.38 17.65 -20.45
CA LEU A 391 0.84 17.46 -19.10
C LEU A 391 -0.33 16.47 -19.09
N VAL A 392 -1.38 16.78 -19.83
CA VAL A 392 -2.58 15.96 -19.98
C VAL A 392 -2.68 15.45 -21.41
N GLY A 393 -2.77 14.13 -21.57
CA GLY A 393 -3.04 13.46 -22.83
C GLY A 393 -4.46 13.78 -23.33
N ASP A 394 -5.48 13.10 -22.78
CA ASP A 394 -6.89 13.31 -23.11
C ASP A 394 -7.63 14.03 -21.97
N GLY A 395 -8.19 15.22 -22.25
CA GLY A 395 -8.73 16.13 -21.24
C GLY A 395 -10.20 15.96 -20.83
N ARG A 396 -10.95 14.98 -21.34
CA ARG A 396 -12.36 14.57 -21.02
C ARG A 396 -13.18 15.41 -20.02
N MET A 397 -13.32 16.72 -20.26
CA MET A 397 -13.98 17.71 -19.36
C MET A 397 -13.28 17.97 -18.00
N GLY A 398 -12.10 17.40 -17.76
CA GLY A 398 -11.30 17.68 -16.57
C GLY A 398 -10.77 19.11 -16.56
N ARG A 399 -10.62 19.68 -15.37
CA ARG A 399 -10.08 21.04 -15.17
C ARG A 399 -8.60 20.97 -14.84
N THR A 400 -7.80 21.80 -15.51
CA THR A 400 -6.38 21.97 -15.22
C THR A 400 -6.07 23.43 -14.94
N THR A 401 -5.53 23.74 -13.76
CA THR A 401 -5.20 25.12 -13.33
C THR A 401 -3.81 25.20 -12.73
N SER A 402 -3.13 26.34 -12.92
CA SER A 402 -1.80 26.62 -12.36
C SER A 402 -0.82 25.45 -12.48
N SER A 403 -0.85 24.73 -13.60
CA SER A 403 -0.11 23.47 -13.80
C SER A 403 0.65 23.51 -15.11
N PHE A 404 1.85 22.94 -15.12
CA PHE A 404 2.87 23.22 -16.13
C PHE A 404 3.59 21.99 -16.64
N TRP A 405 4.08 22.03 -17.88
CA TRP A 405 5.04 21.05 -18.35
C TRP A 405 6.23 21.72 -19.03
N ASP A 406 7.37 21.05 -19.00
CA ASP A 406 8.55 21.50 -19.72
C ASP A 406 8.48 21.07 -21.19
N VAL A 407 8.33 22.02 -22.11
CA VAL A 407 8.19 21.74 -23.56
C VAL A 407 9.47 21.18 -24.19
N GLN A 408 10.63 21.42 -23.58
CA GLN A 408 11.93 21.01 -24.11
C GLN A 408 12.27 19.58 -23.67
N THR A 409 12.09 19.27 -22.38
CA THR A 409 12.39 17.92 -21.87
C THR A 409 11.31 16.91 -22.23
N SER A 410 10.03 17.33 -22.25
CA SER A 410 8.95 16.44 -22.69
C SER A 410 9.03 16.08 -24.17
N GLY A 411 9.59 16.99 -24.98
CA GLY A 411 9.54 16.93 -26.45
C GLY A 411 8.17 17.28 -27.04
N ILE A 412 7.23 17.79 -26.22
CA ILE A 412 5.84 18.03 -26.61
C ILE A 412 5.46 19.51 -26.50
N ALA A 413 4.98 20.07 -27.61
CA ALA A 413 4.59 21.48 -27.71
C ALA A 413 3.18 21.79 -27.20
N GLY A 414 2.28 20.82 -27.15
CA GLY A 414 0.85 21.02 -26.82
C GLY A 414 0.33 20.04 -25.75
N SER A 415 -0.80 20.37 -25.15
CA SER A 415 -1.47 19.52 -24.17
C SER A 415 -2.94 19.90 -24.07
N GLU A 416 -3.82 18.96 -23.74
CA GLU A 416 -5.25 19.23 -23.51
C GLU A 416 -5.50 20.05 -22.23
N GLY A 417 -4.50 20.24 -21.38
CA GLY A 417 -4.58 21.07 -20.18
C GLY A 417 -3.22 21.54 -19.67
N GLY A 418 -3.22 22.66 -18.94
CA GLY A 418 -2.02 23.25 -18.36
C GLY A 418 -1.35 24.27 -19.28
N THR A 419 -0.13 24.69 -18.94
CA THR A 419 0.66 25.63 -19.73
C THR A 419 2.08 25.12 -19.96
N GLY A 420 2.50 25.07 -21.22
CA GLY A 420 3.84 24.68 -21.61
C GLY A 420 4.82 25.81 -21.35
N LEU A 421 5.93 25.50 -20.68
CA LEU A 421 6.98 26.44 -20.36
C LEU A 421 8.33 25.87 -20.84
N GLY A 422 9.24 26.75 -21.26
CA GLY A 422 10.63 26.37 -21.48
C GLY A 422 11.32 26.02 -20.16
N THR A 423 12.39 25.25 -20.22
CA THR A 423 13.14 24.75 -19.06
C THR A 423 13.55 25.85 -18.09
N LEU A 424 14.03 26.99 -18.61
CA LEU A 424 14.41 28.12 -17.75
C LEU A 424 13.23 28.69 -16.95
N ASN A 425 12.04 28.74 -17.54
CA ASN A 425 10.83 29.19 -16.83
C ASN A 425 10.34 28.14 -15.84
N MET A 426 10.45 26.85 -16.19
CA MET A 426 10.14 25.74 -15.29
C MET A 426 11.09 25.63 -14.09
N GLN A 427 12.24 26.30 -14.14
CA GLN A 427 13.22 26.38 -13.06
C GLN A 427 13.20 27.73 -12.34
N SER A 428 12.23 28.60 -12.64
CA SER A 428 12.09 29.91 -12.01
C SER A 428 10.96 29.92 -10.98
N ALA A 429 11.30 30.11 -9.70
CA ALA A 429 10.31 30.23 -8.62
C ALA A 429 9.25 31.32 -8.89
N GLU A 430 9.65 32.44 -9.51
CA GLU A 430 8.76 33.57 -9.81
C GLU A 430 7.58 33.14 -10.70
N VAL A 431 7.80 32.23 -11.64
CA VAL A 431 6.74 31.74 -12.54
C VAL A 431 5.65 31.00 -11.75
N PHE A 432 6.06 30.15 -10.81
CA PHE A 432 5.15 29.37 -9.98
C PHE A 432 4.49 30.23 -8.89
N LEU A 433 5.22 31.18 -8.30
CA LEU A 433 4.68 32.16 -7.35
C LEU A 433 3.57 33.00 -7.98
N ASN A 434 3.78 33.50 -9.20
CA ASN A 434 2.77 34.23 -9.96
C ASN A 434 1.55 33.37 -10.33
N ALA A 435 1.72 32.04 -10.34
CA ALA A 435 0.64 31.07 -10.53
C ALA A 435 -0.04 30.64 -9.21
N GLY A 436 0.36 31.24 -8.08
CA GLY A 436 -0.20 31.02 -6.75
C GLY A 436 0.36 29.83 -5.99
N TRP A 437 1.54 29.31 -6.36
CA TRP A 437 2.16 28.19 -5.65
C TRP A 437 2.83 28.67 -4.37
N ASP A 438 2.48 28.04 -3.26
CA ASP A 438 3.01 28.37 -1.92
C ASP A 438 4.42 27.78 -1.72
N PHE A 439 5.43 28.64 -1.70
CA PHE A 439 6.83 28.26 -1.45
C PHE A 439 7.25 28.46 0.00
N VAL A 440 8.24 27.69 0.43
CA VAL A 440 8.88 27.90 1.73
C VAL A 440 9.38 29.34 1.87
N GLN A 441 9.17 29.93 3.05
CA GLN A 441 9.67 31.26 3.42
C GLN A 441 9.03 32.44 2.66
N GLU A 442 7.86 32.24 2.05
CA GLU A 442 7.00 33.34 1.61
C GLU A 442 5.59 33.21 2.21
N ARG A 443 4.81 34.29 2.11
CA ARG A 443 3.51 34.42 2.80
C ARG A 443 2.43 35.05 1.91
N ALA A 444 2.74 35.31 0.64
CA ALA A 444 1.88 36.09 -0.24
C ALA A 444 0.69 35.28 -0.77
N ASN A 445 0.83 33.96 -0.87
CA ASN A 445 -0.16 33.07 -1.46
C ASN A 445 -0.55 31.89 -0.52
N GLY A 446 0.00 31.83 0.68
CA GLY A 446 -0.28 30.79 1.66
C GLY A 446 0.74 30.73 2.80
N THR A 447 0.47 29.85 3.76
CA THR A 447 1.32 29.53 4.92
C THR A 447 1.63 28.02 5.00
N ALA A 448 1.21 27.25 4.00
CA ALA A 448 1.39 25.82 3.92
C ALA A 448 2.83 25.44 3.54
N ASP A 449 3.58 26.39 2.97
CA ASP A 449 4.97 26.21 2.55
C ASP A 449 5.08 24.95 1.64
N VAL A 450 4.29 24.78 0.59
CA VAL A 450 4.21 23.46 -0.08
C VAL A 450 5.47 23.10 -0.88
N TRP A 451 6.09 24.08 -1.51
CA TRP A 451 7.15 23.92 -2.49
C TRP A 451 8.48 24.54 -2.03
N SER A 452 9.59 24.01 -2.52
CA SER A 452 10.92 24.57 -2.32
C SER A 452 11.70 24.52 -3.62
N MET A 453 12.60 25.48 -3.82
CA MET A 453 13.59 25.38 -4.91
C MET A 453 14.84 24.65 -4.42
N PRO A 454 15.40 23.72 -5.20
CA PRO A 454 16.70 23.12 -4.92
C PRO A 454 17.82 24.18 -4.89
N LYS A 455 18.77 24.04 -3.95
CA LYS A 455 19.90 24.97 -3.80
C LYS A 455 20.81 25.03 -5.02
N ASP A 456 20.98 23.90 -5.69
CA ASP A 456 21.86 23.74 -6.86
C ASP A 456 21.13 24.04 -8.19
N GLY A 457 19.92 24.61 -8.12
CA GLY A 457 19.06 24.82 -9.28
C GLY A 457 18.29 23.56 -9.68
N GLY A 458 17.33 23.74 -10.60
CA GLY A 458 16.42 22.68 -11.04
C GLY A 458 14.96 23.07 -10.84
N TYR A 459 14.09 22.07 -10.89
CA TYR A 459 12.64 22.25 -10.80
C TYR A 459 12.17 22.36 -9.33
N PRO A 460 11.03 23.01 -9.05
CA PRO A 460 10.44 23.03 -7.71
C PRO A 460 10.26 21.62 -7.16
N THR A 461 10.70 21.38 -5.92
CA THR A 461 10.47 20.12 -5.20
C THR A 461 9.46 20.32 -4.10
N LEU A 462 8.80 19.23 -3.70
CA LEU A 462 7.94 19.28 -2.52
C LEU A 462 8.80 19.47 -1.27
N ALA A 463 8.46 20.48 -0.49
CA ALA A 463 9.27 20.87 0.65
C ALA A 463 9.28 19.80 1.75
N VAL A 464 8.22 18.97 1.83
CA VAL A 464 8.15 17.84 2.77
C VAL A 464 9.21 16.76 2.54
N PHE A 465 9.80 16.69 1.34
CA PHE A 465 10.90 15.77 1.03
C PHE A 465 12.27 16.46 1.03
N SER A 466 12.33 17.75 1.38
CA SER A 466 13.55 18.54 1.31
C SER A 466 14.24 18.65 2.66
N ASP A 467 15.55 18.38 2.69
CA ASP A 467 16.34 18.40 3.92
C ASP A 467 16.28 19.75 4.65
N GLY A 468 15.97 19.70 5.95
CA GLY A 468 15.95 20.87 6.83
C GLY A 468 14.64 21.67 6.81
N CYS A 469 13.66 21.29 6.01
CA CYS A 469 12.35 21.94 6.01
C CYS A 469 11.41 21.26 7.03
N GLN A 470 11.48 21.70 8.29
CA GLN A 470 10.55 21.23 9.33
C GLN A 470 9.18 21.89 9.16
N PRO A 471 8.06 21.14 9.36
CA PRO A 471 6.75 21.75 9.40
C PRO A 471 6.65 22.73 10.56
N HIS A 472 5.81 23.75 10.41
CA HIS A 472 5.47 24.62 11.52
C HIS A 472 4.94 23.75 12.69
N PRO A 473 5.55 23.83 13.89
CA PRO A 473 5.18 22.96 14.99
C PRO A 473 3.77 23.29 15.46
N LEU A 474 2.96 22.26 15.68
CA LEU A 474 1.64 22.40 16.28
C LEU A 474 1.69 22.05 17.77
N GLU A 475 0.95 22.80 18.59
CA GLU A 475 0.76 22.46 20.00
C GLU A 475 -0.23 21.29 20.14
N GLY A 476 0.10 20.31 20.99
CA GLY A 476 -0.67 19.07 21.18
C GLY A 476 -0.01 17.87 20.48
N SER A 477 -0.58 16.68 20.68
CA SER A 477 -0.09 15.42 20.09
C SER A 477 -0.94 14.93 18.91
N GLY A 478 -2.06 15.60 18.61
CA GLY A 478 -2.97 15.19 17.54
C GLY A 478 -3.84 13.98 17.90
N THR A 479 -3.90 13.58 19.16
CA THR A 479 -4.77 12.48 19.61
C THR A 479 -6.17 12.99 19.94
N PRO A 480 -7.18 12.11 20.04
CA PRO A 480 -8.52 12.54 20.48
C PRO A 480 -8.54 13.21 21.86
N ASP A 481 -7.65 12.78 22.78
CA ASP A 481 -7.55 13.32 24.14
C ASP A 481 -6.65 14.57 24.22
N ASP A 482 -5.76 14.77 23.23
CA ASP A 482 -4.84 15.90 23.13
C ASP A 482 -4.67 16.33 21.65
N PRO A 483 -5.68 16.99 21.06
CA PRO A 483 -5.68 17.36 19.65
C PRO A 483 -4.68 18.49 19.36
N TYR A 484 -4.21 18.57 18.11
CA TYR A 484 -3.43 19.71 17.66
C TYR A 484 -4.26 21.00 17.71
N ARG A 485 -3.73 22.03 18.38
CA ARG A 485 -4.39 23.32 18.53
C ARG A 485 -4.07 24.20 17.34
N ILE A 486 -5.11 24.74 16.71
CA ILE A 486 -5.00 25.63 15.54
C ILE A 486 -5.36 27.04 15.98
N ALA A 487 -4.36 27.88 16.20
CA ALA A 487 -4.46 29.24 16.73
C ALA A 487 -3.95 30.33 15.77
N THR A 488 -3.26 29.95 14.71
CA THR A 488 -2.69 30.90 13.74
C THR A 488 -2.94 30.44 12.31
N ALA A 489 -2.75 31.35 11.35
CA ALA A 489 -2.80 30.98 9.93
C ALA A 489 -1.65 30.01 9.59
N GLU A 490 -0.53 30.14 10.29
CA GLU A 490 0.62 29.23 10.23
C GLU A 490 0.25 27.83 10.74
N ASP A 491 -0.45 27.72 11.87
CA ASP A 491 -0.95 26.42 12.37
C ASP A 491 -1.89 25.77 11.35
N LEU A 492 -2.79 26.56 10.77
CA LEU A 492 -3.75 26.06 9.80
C LEU A 492 -3.07 25.62 8.50
N GLY A 493 -2.04 26.33 8.06
CA GLY A 493 -1.18 25.94 6.93
C GLY A 493 -0.38 24.67 7.24
N ALA A 494 0.11 24.52 8.47
CA ALA A 494 0.90 23.38 8.91
C ALA A 494 0.17 22.04 8.76
N ILE A 495 -1.17 22.03 8.86
CA ILE A 495 -1.99 20.81 8.80
C ILE A 495 -1.66 19.97 7.56
N CYS A 496 -1.36 20.58 6.40
CA CYS A 496 -1.04 19.83 5.18
C CYS A 496 0.29 19.04 5.28
N ARG A 497 1.15 19.43 6.22
CA ARG A 497 2.44 18.79 6.51
C ARG A 497 2.41 17.92 7.79
N HIS A 498 1.28 17.88 8.50
CA HIS A 498 1.05 17.00 9.65
C HIS A 498 0.12 15.82 9.30
N ASP A 499 -0.05 14.88 10.23
CA ASP A 499 -0.89 13.69 10.02
C ASP A 499 -2.35 14.10 9.77
N ILE A 500 -2.86 13.88 8.56
CA ILE A 500 -4.22 14.29 8.17
C ILE A 500 -5.32 13.51 8.92
N THR A 501 -4.96 12.44 9.63
CA THR A 501 -5.87 11.65 10.47
C THR A 501 -5.84 12.05 11.94
N ALA A 502 -4.91 12.92 12.34
CA ALA A 502 -4.87 13.48 13.68
C ALA A 502 -6.11 14.31 14.00
N CYS A 503 -6.41 14.49 15.29
CA CYS A 503 -7.44 15.38 15.75
C CYS A 503 -6.91 16.82 15.82
N TYR A 504 -7.69 17.77 15.30
CA TYR A 504 -7.36 19.19 15.26
C TYR A 504 -8.47 20.00 15.91
N CYS A 505 -8.12 21.00 16.72
CA CYS A 505 -9.06 21.86 17.43
C CYS A 505 -8.73 23.34 17.17
N CYS A 506 -9.65 24.06 16.53
CA CYS A 506 -9.53 25.51 16.38
C CYS A 506 -9.78 26.22 17.70
N THR A 507 -8.93 27.18 18.07
CA THR A 507 -9.10 27.98 19.29
C THR A 507 -9.88 29.27 19.07
N HIS A 508 -10.21 29.61 17.82
CA HIS A 508 -11.05 30.74 17.40
C HIS A 508 -11.45 30.63 15.92
N ASP A 509 -12.39 31.47 15.49
CA ASP A 509 -12.81 31.58 14.08
C ASP A 509 -11.77 32.34 13.25
N PHE A 510 -11.45 31.83 12.05
CA PHE A 510 -10.51 32.46 11.11
C PHE A 510 -11.28 33.26 10.04
N PRO A 511 -11.12 34.61 9.95
CA PRO A 511 -11.92 35.45 9.06
C PRO A 511 -11.52 35.39 7.57
N GLU A 512 -10.33 34.90 7.22
CA GLU A 512 -9.89 34.69 5.84
C GLU A 512 -9.34 33.27 5.65
N ILE A 513 -10.02 32.47 4.83
CA ILE A 513 -9.65 31.07 4.51
C ILE A 513 -9.39 30.89 3.00
N SER A 514 -9.40 31.98 2.22
CA SER A 514 -9.11 31.95 0.79
C SER A 514 -7.62 31.65 0.58
N GLY A 515 -7.30 30.46 0.07
CA GLY A 515 -5.94 30.01 -0.19
C GLY A 515 -5.45 28.90 0.76
N ILE A 516 -6.20 28.58 1.82
CA ILE A 516 -5.79 27.56 2.78
C ILE A 516 -6.46 26.22 2.45
N ILE A 517 -5.63 25.27 2.01
CA ILE A 517 -5.94 23.91 1.54
C ILE A 517 -6.83 23.10 2.51
N ALA A 518 -6.82 23.42 3.81
CA ALA A 518 -7.63 22.73 4.82
C ALA A 518 -9.14 23.10 4.78
N ALA A 519 -9.53 24.21 4.13
CA ALA A 519 -10.88 24.78 4.22
C ALA A 519 -12.01 23.85 3.75
N ASP A 520 -11.78 23.06 2.68
CA ASP A 520 -12.80 22.17 2.12
C ASP A 520 -13.05 20.91 2.98
N ARG A 521 -12.09 20.51 3.83
CA ARG A 521 -12.28 19.42 4.79
C ARG A 521 -12.79 19.89 6.16
N PHE A 522 -12.51 21.14 6.56
CA PHE A 522 -13.08 21.72 7.79
C PHE A 522 -14.61 21.83 7.73
N ARG A 523 -15.21 21.96 6.55
CA ARG A 523 -16.68 21.98 6.41
C ARG A 523 -17.34 20.61 6.63
N THR A 524 -16.63 19.51 6.38
CA THR A 524 -17.16 18.14 6.46
C THR A 524 -16.79 17.41 7.76
N THR A 525 -15.76 17.86 8.48
CA THR A 525 -15.39 17.34 9.81
C THR A 525 -15.81 18.30 10.93
N ARG A 526 -17.12 18.53 11.08
CA ARG A 526 -17.69 18.92 12.38
C ARG A 526 -17.74 17.71 13.30
N THR A 527 -16.57 17.21 13.73
CA THR A 527 -16.50 16.18 14.77
C THR A 527 -15.87 16.78 16.01
N VAL A 528 -16.79 17.29 16.86
CA VAL A 528 -16.69 17.50 18.31
C VAL A 528 -15.71 18.57 18.81
N CYS A 529 -16.24 19.79 18.94
CA CYS A 529 -15.93 20.69 20.06
C CYS A 529 -17.23 21.29 20.59
N ARG A 530 -17.93 20.54 21.46
CA ARG A 530 -18.80 21.12 22.49
C ARG A 530 -18.18 20.77 23.84
N ALA A 531 -17.15 21.52 24.22
CA ALA A 531 -16.71 21.57 25.61
C ALA A 531 -17.69 22.46 26.40
N GLY A 532 -18.05 22.02 27.60
CA GLY A 532 -19.17 22.52 28.39
C GLY A 532 -19.10 24.00 28.74
N GLN A 533 -20.27 24.65 28.67
CA GLN A 533 -20.60 25.74 29.57
C GLN A 533 -21.37 25.14 30.74
N ALA A 534 -20.70 25.06 31.88
CA ALA A 534 -21.37 24.98 33.16
C ALA A 534 -21.95 26.36 33.50
N THR A 535 -23.28 26.42 33.60
CA THR A 535 -24.04 26.99 34.73
C THR A 535 -25.39 26.30 34.78
#